data_AF-A0AA37K3Q1-F1
#
_entry.id   AF-A0AA37K3Q1-F1
#
_cell.length_a   1.000
_cell.length_b   1.000
_cell.length_c   1.000
_cell.angle_alpha   90.00
_cell.angle_beta   90.00
_cell.angle_gamma   90.00
#
_symmetry.space_group_name_H-M   'P 1'
#
loop_
_entity.id
_entity.type
_entity.pdbx_description
1 polymer ?
#
loop_
_entity_poly.entity_id
_entity_poly.type
_entity_poly.pdbx_seq_one_letter_code
_entity_poly.pdbx_strand_id
1 'polypeptide(L)'
;MLYDLFRETRMVACTHCGDEFPECELMPLDGQFVCENCIKDKCDEHADELREDFIAAHEAEFYLDYWWAYLPQEDRLRLAKQAYQAEAGEAGLPELEGDFCVDHEDWLSFAEGELEG
;
A
#
# COMPACT_ATOMS: atom_id res chain seq x y z
N MET A 1 3.79 38.83 -20.18
CA MET A 1 3.09 39.47 -19.05
C MET A 1 2.29 38.38 -18.34
N LEU A 2 2.87 37.78 -17.30
CA LEU A 2 2.26 36.72 -16.49
C LEU A 2 2.27 37.21 -15.03
N TYR A 3 1.78 38.42 -14.79
CA TYR A 3 1.82 39.07 -13.47
C TYR A 3 0.41 39.39 -12.91
N ASP A 4 -0.65 38.75 -13.42
CA ASP A 4 -2.04 39.09 -13.04
C ASP A 4 -2.89 37.87 -12.63
N LEU A 5 -2.30 36.86 -11.99
CA LEU A 5 -3.06 35.77 -11.34
C LEU A 5 -2.94 35.72 -9.82
N PHE A 6 -2.24 36.68 -9.19
CA PHE A 6 -2.47 36.99 -7.78
C PHE A 6 -3.70 37.90 -7.68
N ARG A 7 -4.89 37.34 -7.95
CA ARG A 7 -6.08 37.80 -7.23
C ARG A 7 -5.72 37.74 -5.77
N GLU A 8 -5.92 38.82 -5.02
CA GLU A 8 -5.68 38.91 -3.57
C GLU A 8 -6.14 37.62 -2.90
N THR A 9 -5.20 36.71 -2.65
CA THR A 9 -5.51 35.44 -2.03
C THR A 9 -5.93 35.78 -0.62
N ARG A 10 -7.23 35.59 -0.33
CA ARG A 10 -7.76 35.87 0.98
C ARG A 10 -7.04 34.97 1.97
N MET A 11 -6.26 35.59 2.84
CA MET A 11 -5.56 34.90 3.92
C MET A 11 -6.53 34.73 5.08
N VAL A 12 -6.55 33.53 5.66
CA VAL A 12 -7.39 33.18 6.81
C VAL A 12 -6.49 32.43 7.80
N ALA A 13 -6.68 32.70 9.09
CA ALA A 13 -5.92 32.01 10.13
C ALA A 13 -6.48 30.59 10.36
N CYS A 14 -5.59 29.60 10.48
CA CYS A 14 -5.94 28.28 10.97
C CYS A 14 -6.44 28.40 12.42
N THR A 15 -7.57 27.77 12.71
CA THR A 15 -8.21 27.83 14.04
C THR A 15 -7.42 27.10 15.12
N HIS A 16 -6.50 26.19 14.73
CA HIS A 16 -5.69 25.39 15.65
C HIS A 16 -4.30 25.98 15.93
N CYS A 17 -3.51 26.28 14.91
CA CYS A 17 -2.16 26.82 15.10
C CYS A 17 -2.12 28.36 15.11
N GLY A 18 -3.14 29.03 14.57
CA GLY A 18 -3.20 30.49 14.47
C GLY A 18 -2.42 31.09 13.29
N ASP A 19 -1.67 30.29 12.55
CA ASP A 19 -0.93 30.75 11.37
C ASP A 19 -1.86 31.08 10.20
N GLU A 20 -1.47 32.03 9.35
CA GLU A 20 -2.24 32.47 8.19
C GLU A 20 -1.92 31.64 6.94
N PHE A 21 -2.95 31.14 6.29
CA PHE A 21 -2.86 30.39 5.04
C PHE A 21 -3.81 30.99 3.99
N PRO A 22 -3.56 30.77 2.70
CA PRO A 22 -4.57 30.94 1.68
C PRO A 22 -5.87 30.22 2.05
N GLU A 23 -7.02 30.90 1.94
CA GLU A 23 -8.34 30.28 2.23
C GLU A 23 -8.56 28.99 1.43
N CYS A 24 -7.99 28.88 0.23
CA CYS A 24 -8.04 27.67 -0.60
C CYS A 24 -7.18 26.50 -0.12
N GLU A 25 -6.24 26.73 0.80
CA GLU A 25 -5.38 25.70 1.41
C GLU A 25 -5.92 25.25 2.79
N LEU A 26 -6.97 25.89 3.29
CA LEU A 26 -7.63 25.51 4.53
C LEU A 26 -8.81 24.59 4.23
N MET A 27 -8.97 23.55 5.04
CA MET A 27 -10.12 22.66 4.96
C MET A 27 -11.18 23.08 5.99
N PRO A 28 -12.47 23.11 5.59
CA PRO A 28 -13.56 23.36 6.52
C PRO A 28 -13.82 22.12 7.38
N LEU A 29 -13.75 22.27 8.69
CA LEU A 29 -14.04 21.21 9.67
C LEU A 29 -14.94 21.80 10.77
N ASP A 30 -16.17 21.29 10.91
CA ASP A 30 -17.16 21.77 11.89
C ASP A 30 -17.38 23.30 11.90
N GLY A 31 -17.34 23.93 10.71
CA GLY A 31 -17.50 25.38 10.56
C GLY A 31 -16.25 26.20 10.91
N GLN A 32 -15.12 25.55 11.15
CA GLN A 32 -13.81 26.17 11.34
C GLN A 32 -12.91 25.93 10.12
N PHE A 33 -11.91 26.80 9.94
CA PHE A 33 -10.86 26.60 8.93
C PHE A 33 -9.62 26.04 9.62
N VAL A 34 -9.13 24.90 9.13
CA VAL A 34 -7.97 24.21 9.69
C VAL A 34 -6.98 23.89 8.58
N CYS A 35 -5.70 24.12 8.82
CA CYS A 35 -4.65 23.79 7.86
C CYS A 35 -4.43 22.28 7.78
N GLU A 36 -3.86 21.83 6.67
CA GLU A 36 -3.59 20.42 6.40
C GLU A 36 -2.77 19.77 7.53
N ASN A 37 -1.75 20.45 8.05
CA ASN A 37 -0.91 19.93 9.13
C ASN A 37 -1.72 19.67 10.40
N CYS A 38 -2.56 20.61 10.85
CA CYS A 38 -3.35 20.42 12.05
C CYS A 38 -4.44 19.35 11.88
N ILE A 39 -4.95 19.14 10.66
CA ILE A 39 -5.85 18.01 10.39
C ILE A 39 -5.09 16.70 10.43
N LYS A 40 -3.91 16.66 9.80
CA LYS A 40 -3.03 15.51 9.84
C LYS A 40 -2.69 15.13 11.29
N ASP A 41 -2.28 16.09 12.11
CA ASP A 41 -1.95 15.85 13.51
C ASP A 41 -3.13 15.23 14.28
N LYS A 42 -4.35 15.76 14.08
CA LYS A 42 -5.55 15.17 14.67
C LYS A 42 -5.83 13.74 14.17
N CYS A 43 -5.68 13.50 12.87
CA CYS A 43 -5.85 12.16 12.31
C CYS A 43 -4.80 11.20 12.90
N ASP A 44 -3.56 11.66 13.04
CA ASP A 44 -2.45 10.90 13.59
C ASP A 44 -2.64 10.63 15.10
N GLU A 45 -3.25 11.56 15.87
CA GLU A 45 -3.66 11.36 17.27
C GLU A 45 -4.69 10.22 17.45
N HIS A 46 -5.59 10.06 16.48
CA HIS A 46 -6.59 8.98 16.46
C HIS A 46 -6.14 7.76 15.64
N ALA A 47 -4.90 7.73 15.16
CA ALA A 47 -4.44 6.68 14.25
C ALA A 47 -4.60 5.29 14.88
N ASP A 48 -4.29 5.12 16.18
CA ASP A 48 -4.42 3.83 16.85
C ASP A 48 -5.88 3.35 16.96
N GLU A 49 -6.84 4.27 17.04
CA GLU A 49 -8.28 3.95 17.10
C GLU A 49 -8.83 3.63 15.71
N LEU A 50 -8.31 4.26 14.66
CA LEU A 50 -8.81 4.14 13.28
C LEU A 50 -8.04 3.12 12.43
N ARG A 51 -6.86 2.66 12.87
CA ARG A 51 -5.97 1.82 12.06
C ARG A 51 -6.60 0.52 11.61
N GLU A 52 -7.37 -0.14 12.47
CA GLU A 52 -7.96 -1.44 12.18
C GLU A 52 -9.00 -1.30 11.07
N ASP A 53 -9.90 -0.32 11.19
CA ASP A 53 -10.91 -0.01 10.18
C ASP A 53 -10.28 0.44 8.85
N PHE A 54 -9.20 1.24 8.92
CA PHE A 54 -8.48 1.68 7.72
C PHE A 54 -7.80 0.50 7.01
N ILE A 55 -7.12 -0.39 7.74
CA ILE A 55 -6.52 -1.60 7.15
C ILE A 55 -7.61 -2.50 6.56
N ALA A 56 -8.74 -2.68 7.23
CA ALA A 56 -9.87 -3.47 6.73
C ALA A 56 -10.48 -2.90 5.43
N ALA A 57 -10.48 -1.57 5.27
CA ALA A 57 -10.92 -0.94 4.03
C ALA A 57 -9.88 -1.03 2.89
N HIS A 58 -8.61 -1.31 3.23
CA HIS A 58 -7.46 -1.30 2.32
C HIS A 58 -6.64 -2.60 2.39
N GLU A 59 -7.30 -3.75 2.61
CA GLU A 59 -6.61 -5.02 2.91
C GLU A 59 -5.60 -5.45 1.84
N ALA A 60 -5.97 -5.36 0.56
CA ALA A 60 -5.09 -5.77 -0.53
C ALA A 60 -3.81 -4.92 -0.56
N GLU A 61 -3.95 -3.60 -0.45
CA GLU A 61 -2.82 -2.66 -0.43
C GLU A 61 -1.93 -2.91 0.81
N PHE A 62 -2.54 -3.17 1.96
CA PHE A 62 -1.78 -3.44 3.17
C PHE A 62 -1.07 -4.80 3.12
N TYR A 63 -1.77 -5.89 2.82
CA TYR A 63 -1.22 -7.25 2.92
C TYR A 63 -0.46 -7.72 1.69
N LEU A 64 -0.85 -7.35 0.46
CA LEU A 64 -0.20 -7.83 -0.76
C LEU A 64 0.93 -6.92 -1.22
N ASP A 65 0.84 -5.62 -0.93
CA ASP A 65 1.83 -4.65 -1.38
C ASP A 65 2.73 -4.19 -0.22
N TYR A 66 2.17 -3.49 0.78
CA TYR A 66 2.97 -2.85 1.82
C TYR A 66 3.67 -3.87 2.72
N TRP A 67 2.91 -4.62 3.52
CA TRP A 67 3.47 -5.60 4.45
C TRP A 67 4.32 -6.66 3.74
N TRP A 68 3.84 -7.17 2.61
CA TRP A 68 4.58 -8.17 1.83
C TRP A 68 5.94 -7.65 1.39
N ALA A 69 6.03 -6.42 0.87
CA ALA A 69 7.30 -5.83 0.45
C ALA A 69 8.28 -5.61 1.62
N TYR A 70 7.77 -5.34 2.83
CA TYR A 70 8.59 -5.18 4.04
C TYR A 70 9.18 -6.51 4.56
N LEU A 71 8.66 -7.66 4.14
CA LEU A 71 9.16 -8.95 4.59
C LEU A 71 10.46 -9.36 3.88
N PRO A 72 11.42 -9.96 4.61
CA PRO A 72 12.56 -10.64 4.01
C PRO A 72 12.12 -11.69 2.98
N GLN A 73 12.95 -11.91 1.95
CA GLN A 73 12.63 -12.86 0.89
C GLN A 73 12.39 -14.28 1.42
N GLU A 74 13.17 -14.72 2.42
CA GLU A 74 13.03 -16.02 3.05
C GLU A 74 11.66 -16.20 3.73
N ASP A 75 11.17 -15.15 4.40
CA ASP A 75 9.86 -15.17 5.06
C ASP A 75 8.72 -15.15 4.05
N ARG A 76 8.83 -14.36 2.98
CA ARG A 76 7.87 -14.38 1.87
C ARG A 76 7.78 -15.77 1.25
N LEU A 77 8.92 -16.40 0.99
CA LEU A 77 8.96 -17.76 0.43
C LEU A 77 8.33 -18.77 1.39
N ARG A 78 8.62 -18.68 2.69
CA ARG A 78 8.03 -19.55 3.71
C ARG A 78 6.51 -19.40 3.78
N LEU A 79 6.00 -18.16 3.81
CA LEU A 79 4.57 -17.88 3.88
C LEU A 79 3.84 -18.31 2.60
N ALA A 80 4.42 -18.04 1.42
CA ALA A 80 3.87 -18.49 0.14
C ALA A 80 3.78 -20.02 0.07
N LYS A 81 4.82 -20.74 0.53
CA LYS A 81 4.79 -22.21 0.62
C LYS A 81 3.71 -22.71 1.56
N GLN A 82 3.49 -22.04 2.70
CA GLN A 82 2.42 -22.40 3.63
C GLN A 82 1.03 -22.19 3.03
N ALA A 83 0.82 -21.06 2.34
CA ALA A 83 -0.43 -20.78 1.63
C ALA A 83 -0.68 -21.81 0.53
N TYR A 84 0.34 -22.09 -0.30
CA TYR A 84 0.28 -23.12 -1.33
C TYR A 84 -0.10 -24.48 -0.75
N GLN A 85 0.58 -24.95 0.30
CA GLN A 85 0.29 -26.25 0.93
C GLN A 85 -1.12 -26.32 1.51
N ALA A 86 -1.62 -25.21 2.07
CA ALA A 86 -2.98 -25.14 2.60
C ALA A 86 -4.04 -25.24 1.50
N GLU A 87 -3.78 -24.66 0.33
CA GLU A 87 -4.68 -24.72 -0.83
C GLU A 87 -4.58 -26.04 -1.59
N ALA A 88 -3.36 -26.51 -1.84
CA ALA A 88 -3.04 -27.69 -2.63
C ALA A 88 -3.37 -29.01 -1.92
N GLY A 89 -3.37 -29.02 -0.58
CA GLY A 89 -3.56 -30.21 0.22
C GLY A 89 -2.52 -31.31 -0.08
N GLU A 90 -2.90 -32.58 0.08
CA GLU A 90 -1.99 -33.71 -0.17
C GLU A 90 -1.72 -33.96 -1.67
N ALA A 91 -2.60 -33.49 -2.55
CA ALA A 91 -2.55 -33.81 -3.98
C ALA A 91 -1.69 -32.84 -4.80
N GLY A 92 -1.31 -31.69 -4.23
CA GLY A 92 -0.65 -30.62 -5.01
C GLY A 92 -1.64 -29.87 -5.91
N LEU A 93 -1.12 -28.92 -6.68
CA LEU A 93 -1.82 -28.27 -7.79
C LEU A 93 -1.10 -28.64 -9.12
N PRO A 94 -1.24 -29.90 -9.60
CA PRO A 94 -0.39 -30.44 -10.66
C PRO A 94 -0.50 -29.68 -11.99
N GLU A 95 -1.64 -29.06 -12.28
CA GLU A 95 -1.79 -28.21 -13.47
C GLU A 95 -0.92 -26.96 -13.35
N LEU A 96 -1.00 -26.24 -12.22
CA LEU A 96 -0.19 -25.05 -11.95
C LEU A 96 1.32 -25.37 -11.91
N GLU A 97 1.68 -26.48 -11.27
CA GLU A 97 3.07 -26.96 -11.19
C GLU A 97 3.61 -27.33 -12.58
N GLY A 98 2.79 -28.02 -13.38
CA GLY A 98 3.12 -28.39 -14.76
C GLY A 98 3.32 -27.18 -15.66
N ASP A 99 2.39 -26.21 -15.61
CA ASP A 99 2.45 -24.96 -16.36
C ASP A 99 3.73 -24.17 -16.03
N PHE A 100 4.07 -24.06 -14.74
CA PHE A 100 5.33 -23.44 -14.31
C PHE A 100 6.54 -24.11 -14.97
N CYS A 101 6.61 -25.44 -14.99
CA CYS A 101 7.70 -26.14 -15.62
C CYS A 101 7.78 -25.83 -17.11
N VAL A 102 6.70 -26.02 -17.88
CA VAL A 102 6.77 -25.88 -19.35
C VAL A 102 6.97 -24.45 -19.83
N ASP A 103 6.50 -23.46 -19.08
CA ASP A 103 6.62 -22.04 -19.43
C ASP A 103 7.94 -21.41 -18.96
N HIS A 104 8.68 -22.07 -18.06
CA HIS A 104 9.95 -21.55 -17.56
C HIS A 104 11.06 -21.67 -18.60
N GLU A 105 11.78 -20.57 -18.85
CA GLU A 105 12.84 -20.51 -19.86
C GLU A 105 13.96 -21.54 -19.65
N ASP A 106 14.29 -21.82 -18.38
CA ASP A 106 15.34 -22.79 -18.02
C ASP A 106 14.90 -24.27 -18.04
N TRP A 107 13.62 -24.56 -18.29
CA TRP A 107 13.09 -25.92 -18.12
C TRP A 107 13.74 -26.94 -19.06
N LEU A 108 13.90 -26.60 -20.34
CA LEU A 108 14.51 -27.50 -21.31
C LEU A 108 15.95 -27.85 -20.91
N SER A 109 16.74 -26.84 -20.53
CA SER A 109 18.13 -27.02 -20.08
C SER A 109 18.21 -27.90 -18.83
N PHE A 110 17.29 -27.72 -17.88
CA PHE A 110 17.20 -28.56 -16.69
C PHE A 110 16.85 -30.01 -17.05
N ALA A 111 15.81 -30.23 -17.86
CA ALA A 111 15.33 -31.56 -18.23
C ALA A 111 16.35 -32.35 -19.07
N GLU A 112 17.06 -31.69 -20.00
CA GLU A 112 18.14 -32.31 -20.76
C GLU A 112 19.26 -32.82 -19.84
N GLY A 113 19.66 -32.01 -18.85
CA GLY A 113 20.70 -32.39 -17.88
C GLY A 113 20.35 -33.62 -17.02
N GLU A 114 19.07 -33.79 -16.65
CA GLU A 114 18.61 -34.95 -15.86
C GLU A 114 18.38 -36.21 -16.70
N LEU A 115 18.06 -36.06 -18.01
CA LEU A 115 17.81 -37.20 -18.91
C LEU A 115 19.08 -37.80 -19.52
N GLU A 116 20.18 -37.05 -19.54
CA GLU A 116 21.50 -37.52 -20.00
C GLU A 116 22.33 -38.21 -18.90
N GLY A 117 21.89 -38.16 -17.63
CA GLY A 117 22.55 -38.78 -16.46
C GLY A 117 22.05 -40.18 -16.14
#